data_AF-A0A150GQU7-F1
#
_entry.id   AF-A0A150GQU7-F1
#
_cell.length_a   1.000
_cell.length_b   1.000
_cell.length_c   1.000
_cell.angle_alpha   90.00
_cell.angle_beta   90.00
_cell.angle_gamma   90.00
#
_symmetry.space_group_name_H-M   'P 1'
#
loop_
_entity.id
_entity.type
_entity.pdbx_description
1 polymer ?
#
loop_
_entity_poly.entity_id
_entity_poly.type
_entity_poly.pdbx_seq_one_letter_code
_entity_poly.pdbx_strand_id
1 'polypeptide(L)'
;MRDATSVVSDFHQVVNMEPRELEQWLACPQSQQILELLQRERQRGGGPQAPELYSEDDLREMVRVVSYVRRHMAQRHRLGDKSEAEVASSRWAASLRNWGHEPALDEPGAPAVDDGAGAGSGSQQREPAAGEGGG
;
A
#
# COMPACT_ATOMS: atom_id res chain seq x y z
N MET A 1 15.45 22.32 7.27
CA MET A 1 14.17 21.60 7.09
C MET A 1 14.24 20.95 5.72
N ARG A 2 13.82 19.69 5.53
CA ARG A 2 13.75 19.12 4.17
C ARG A 2 12.65 19.85 3.40
N ASP A 3 12.86 20.13 2.12
CA ASP A 3 11.86 20.76 1.27
C ASP A 3 10.68 19.81 1.02
N ALA A 4 9.47 20.37 0.89
CA ALA A 4 8.23 19.60 0.73
C ALA A 4 8.31 18.61 -0.44
N THR A 5 8.87 19.04 -1.57
CA THR A 5 9.09 18.18 -2.75
C THR A 5 9.92 16.95 -2.43
N SER A 6 11.01 17.11 -1.68
CA SER A 6 11.88 15.97 -1.30
C SER A 6 11.18 15.04 -0.32
N VAL A 7 10.41 15.58 0.63
CA VAL A 7 9.66 14.78 1.60
C VAL A 7 8.59 13.94 0.92
N VAL A 8 7.80 14.56 0.04
CA VAL A 8 6.72 13.89 -0.69
C VAL A 8 7.29 12.83 -1.63
N SER A 9 8.35 13.17 -2.37
CA SER A 9 9.03 12.19 -3.23
C SER A 9 9.61 11.01 -2.43
N ASP A 10 10.31 11.27 -1.32
CA ASP A 10 10.82 10.23 -0.44
C ASP A 10 9.70 9.33 0.10
N PHE A 11 8.54 9.93 0.45
CA PHE A 11 7.38 9.23 0.97
C PHE A 11 6.81 8.24 -0.05
N HIS A 12 6.54 8.69 -1.28
CA HIS A 12 6.03 7.82 -2.34
C HIS A 12 7.04 6.78 -2.84
N GLN A 13 8.33 6.94 -2.55
CA GLN A 13 9.32 5.89 -2.80
C GLN A 13 9.25 4.75 -1.78
N VAL A 14 8.84 5.03 -0.54
CA VAL A 14 8.84 4.03 0.54
C VAL A 14 7.45 3.47 0.83
N VAL A 15 6.39 4.23 0.59
CA VAL A 15 5.02 3.75 0.73
C VAL A 15 4.58 3.20 -0.62
N ASN A 16 4.64 1.88 -0.75
CA ASN A 16 4.38 1.14 -1.98
C ASN A 16 3.09 0.29 -1.92
N MET A 17 2.34 0.37 -0.82
CA MET A 17 1.02 -0.26 -0.68
C MET A 17 -0.09 0.74 -0.95
N GLU A 18 -1.11 0.30 -1.69
CA GLU A 18 -2.32 1.07 -1.94
C GLU A 18 -3.20 1.18 -0.70
N PRO A 19 -4.03 2.24 -0.57
CA PRO A 19 -4.98 2.39 0.53
C PRO A 19 -5.86 1.16 0.77
N ARG A 20 -6.33 0.54 -0.33
CA ARG A 20 -7.16 -0.67 -0.27
C ARG A 20 -6.41 -1.87 0.30
N GLU A 21 -5.11 -1.98 0.05
CA GLU A 21 -4.27 -3.04 0.60
C GLU A 21 -4.03 -2.81 2.09
N LEU A 22 -3.84 -1.55 2.49
CA LEU A 22 -3.73 -1.17 3.90
C LEU A 22 -5.02 -1.39 4.68
N GLU A 23 -6.19 -1.10 4.09
CA GLU A 23 -7.51 -1.40 4.65
C GLU A 23 -7.71 -2.90 4.91
N GLN A 24 -7.24 -3.74 3.99
CA GLN A 24 -7.26 -5.20 4.19
C GLN A 24 -6.22 -5.66 5.23
N TRP A 25 -5.16 -4.87 5.43
CA TRP A 25 -4.00 -5.21 6.25
C TRP A 25 -4.02 -4.68 7.69
N LEU A 26 -5.16 -4.25 8.23
CA LEU A 26 -5.22 -3.51 9.50
C LEU A 26 -4.81 -4.32 10.76
N ALA A 27 -3.51 -4.31 11.09
CA ALA A 27 -2.95 -4.97 12.27
C ALA A 27 -2.69 -4.01 13.46
N CYS A 28 -2.63 -2.68 13.24
CA CYS A 28 -2.35 -1.71 14.32
C CYS A 28 -2.74 -0.24 13.96
N PRO A 29 -2.75 0.68 14.96
CA PRO A 29 -3.08 2.09 14.75
C PRO A 29 -2.15 2.87 13.79
N GLN A 30 -0.92 2.41 13.56
CA GLN A 30 0.01 3.04 12.62
C GLN A 30 -0.48 2.88 11.17
N SER A 31 -1.02 1.72 10.83
CA SER A 31 -1.60 1.47 9.50
C SER A 31 -2.76 2.42 9.20
N GLN A 32 -3.56 2.74 10.23
CA GLN A 32 -4.67 3.70 10.12
C GLN A 32 -4.18 5.12 9.80
N GLN A 33 -3.10 5.58 10.44
CA GLN A 33 -2.53 6.90 10.17
C GLN A 33 -2.04 7.02 8.72
N ILE A 34 -1.36 5.99 8.20
CA ILE A 34 -0.90 5.96 6.80
C ILE A 34 -2.12 5.99 5.87
N LEU A 35 -3.13 5.15 6.15
CA LEU A 35 -4.34 5.07 5.36
C LEU A 35 -5.06 6.43 5.30
N GLU A 36 -5.25 7.08 6.43
CA GLU A 36 -5.88 8.41 6.51
C GLU A 36 -5.07 9.45 5.71
N LEU A 37 -3.73 9.43 5.81
CA LEU A 37 -2.87 10.33 5.05
C LEU A 37 -3.06 10.15 3.53
N LEU A 38 -3.04 8.90 3.04
CA LEU A 38 -3.25 8.59 1.62
C LEU A 38 -4.68 8.91 1.16
N GLN A 39 -5.68 8.73 2.02
CA GLN A 39 -7.06 9.12 1.70
C GLN A 39 -7.20 10.65 1.60
N ARG A 40 -6.57 11.41 2.50
CA ARG A 40 -6.54 12.90 2.44
C ARG A 40 -5.84 13.37 1.17
N GLU A 41 -4.72 12.74 0.81
CA GLU A 41 -4.00 13.00 -0.43
C GLU A 41 -4.92 12.83 -1.64
N ARG A 42 -5.58 11.67 -1.78
CA ARG A 42 -6.48 11.38 -2.89
C ARG A 42 -7.63 12.38 -3.00
N GLN A 43 -8.21 12.79 -1.87
CA GLN A 43 -9.29 13.78 -1.84
C GLN A 43 -8.86 15.16 -2.34
N ARG A 44 -7.60 15.52 -2.12
CA ARG A 44 -7.02 16.80 -2.57
C ARG A 44 -6.47 16.75 -4.00
N GLY A 45 -6.38 15.56 -4.60
CA GLY A 45 -5.64 15.37 -5.86
C GLY A 45 -4.13 15.52 -5.66
N GLY A 46 -3.64 15.13 -4.48
CA GLY A 46 -2.21 15.13 -4.14
C GLY A 46 -1.42 14.04 -4.87
N GLY A 47 -0.13 14.02 -4.60
CA GLY A 47 0.81 13.02 -5.12
C GLY A 47 2.23 13.56 -5.23
N PRO A 48 3.15 12.80 -5.87
CA PRO A 48 4.57 13.16 -5.98
C PRO A 48 4.83 14.53 -6.62
N GLN A 49 3.94 14.98 -7.51
CA GLN A 49 4.09 16.20 -8.31
C GLN A 49 3.35 17.41 -7.71
N ALA A 50 2.63 17.23 -6.60
CA ALA A 50 1.83 18.29 -5.98
C ALA A 50 2.18 18.51 -4.50
N PRO A 51 3.47 18.78 -4.17
CA PRO A 51 3.93 18.96 -2.80
C PRO A 51 3.27 20.13 -2.05
N GLU A 52 2.73 21.11 -2.78
CA GLU A 52 2.02 22.26 -2.25
C GLU A 52 0.64 21.94 -1.65
N LEU A 53 0.09 20.74 -1.93
CA LEU A 53 -1.23 20.31 -1.43
C LEU A 53 -1.17 19.67 -0.01
N TYR A 54 0.04 19.51 0.52
CA TYR A 54 0.26 18.94 1.85
C TYR A 54 0.45 20.02 2.90
N SER A 55 -0.22 19.84 4.04
CA SER A 55 -0.02 20.70 5.21
C SER A 55 1.34 20.42 5.86
N GLU A 56 1.81 21.33 6.71
CA GLU A 56 3.02 21.07 7.49
C GLU A 56 2.90 19.83 8.40
N ASP A 57 1.70 19.51 8.87
CA ASP A 57 1.42 18.29 9.63
C ASP A 57 1.54 17.05 8.76
N ASP A 58 0.96 17.05 7.56
CA ASP A 58 1.08 15.95 6.60
C ASP A 58 2.56 15.71 6.26
N LEU A 59 3.34 16.78 6.01
CA LEU A 59 4.78 16.67 5.74
C LEU A 59 5.57 16.12 6.95
N ARG A 60 5.20 16.48 8.18
CA ARG A 60 5.81 15.90 9.39
C ARG A 60 5.51 14.41 9.53
N GLU A 61 4.29 14.00 9.23
CA GLU A 61 3.88 12.60 9.20
C GLU A 61 4.68 11.82 8.16
N MET A 62 4.77 12.33 6.92
CA MET A 62 5.57 11.73 5.85
C MET A 62 7.04 11.56 6.24
N VAL A 63 7.66 12.59 6.83
CA VAL A 63 9.04 12.50 7.33
C VAL A 63 9.20 11.38 8.36
N ARG A 64 8.23 11.22 9.26
CA ARG A 64 8.24 10.14 10.28
C ARG A 64 8.17 8.78 9.61
N VAL A 65 7.28 8.61 8.63
CA VAL A 65 7.10 7.37 7.88
C VAL A 65 8.39 7.00 7.14
N VAL A 66 8.93 7.92 6.33
CA VAL A 66 10.18 7.73 5.60
C VAL A 66 11.32 7.31 6.52
N SER A 67 11.45 8.01 7.64
CA SER A 67 12.53 7.73 8.61
C SER A 67 12.36 6.35 9.26
N TYR A 68 11.12 5.96 9.56
CA TYR A 68 10.82 4.66 10.13
C TYR A 68 11.12 3.53 9.15
N VAL A 69 10.60 3.62 7.92
CA VAL A 69 10.74 2.60 6.88
C VAL A 69 12.22 2.43 6.52
N ARG A 70 12.95 3.50 6.18
CA ARG A 70 14.38 3.40 5.83
C ARG A 70 15.22 2.76 6.95
N ARG A 71 14.95 3.13 8.20
CA ARG A 71 15.66 2.56 9.36
C ARG A 71 15.29 1.10 9.60
N HIS A 72 14.06 0.68 9.36
CA HIS A 72 13.67 -0.73 9.46
C HIS A 72 14.19 -1.55 8.29
N MET A 73 14.19 -1.01 7.08
CA MET A 73 14.77 -1.65 5.89
C MET A 73 16.26 -1.94 6.08
N ALA A 74 17.00 -0.99 6.64
CA ALA A 74 18.41 -1.20 7.01
C ALA A 74 18.61 -2.35 8.02
N GLN A 75 17.58 -2.80 8.72
CA GLN A 75 17.62 -3.94 9.66
C GLN A 75 17.32 -5.29 8.99
N ARG A 76 17.10 -5.36 7.66
CA ARG A 76 16.91 -6.64 6.92
C ARG A 76 18.01 -7.66 7.21
N HIS A 77 19.25 -7.20 7.41
CA HIS A 77 20.39 -8.06 7.78
C HIS A 77 20.18 -8.84 9.09
N ARG A 78 19.36 -8.33 10.02
CA ARG A 78 19.08 -8.98 11.32
C ARG A 78 18.24 -10.25 11.17
N LEU A 79 17.59 -10.43 10.02
CA LEU A 79 16.83 -11.65 9.73
C LEU A 79 17.74 -12.85 9.39
N GLY A 80 19.02 -12.63 9.09
CA GLY A 80 19.93 -13.67 8.64
C GLY A 80 19.64 -14.15 7.23
N ASP A 81 20.10 -15.35 6.92
CA ASP A 81 19.86 -16.04 5.65
C ASP A 81 18.47 -16.68 5.67
N LYS A 82 17.47 -15.89 5.27
CA LYS A 82 16.07 -16.30 5.14
C LYS A 82 15.65 -16.16 3.69
N SER A 83 14.90 -17.14 3.22
CA SER A 83 14.23 -17.04 1.92
C SER A 83 13.22 -15.88 1.91
N GLU A 84 12.89 -15.39 0.72
CA GLU A 84 11.93 -14.29 0.57
C GLU A 84 10.55 -14.63 1.15
N ALA A 85 10.12 -15.90 1.08
CA ALA A 85 8.87 -16.35 1.72
C ALA A 85 8.93 -16.26 3.26
N GLU A 86 10.07 -16.59 3.87
CA GLU A 86 10.28 -16.44 5.32
C GLU A 86 10.40 -14.99 5.75
N VAL A 87 10.91 -14.12 4.87
CA VAL A 87 10.98 -12.68 5.11
C VAL A 87 9.59 -12.08 5.05
N ALA A 88 8.80 -12.38 4.02
CA ALA A 88 7.44 -11.89 3.84
C ALA A 88 6.51 -12.28 5.00
N SER A 89 6.70 -13.46 5.59
CA SER A 89 5.94 -13.95 6.76
C SER A 89 6.51 -13.50 8.12
N SER A 90 7.60 -12.72 8.14
CA SER A 90 8.26 -12.29 9.37
C SER A 90 7.57 -11.12 10.07
N ARG A 91 7.81 -10.97 11.38
CA ARG A 91 7.39 -9.79 12.15
C ARG A 91 8.01 -8.49 11.63
N TRP A 92 9.16 -8.57 10.98
CA TRP A 92 9.82 -7.42 10.38
C TRP A 92 9.04 -6.91 9.16
N ALA A 93 8.66 -7.80 8.24
CA ALA A 93 7.83 -7.44 7.09
C ALA A 93 6.46 -6.95 7.54
N ALA A 94 5.83 -7.62 8.52
CA ALA A 94 4.57 -7.16 9.08
C ALA A 94 4.66 -5.74 9.68
N SER A 95 5.79 -5.42 10.32
CA SER A 95 6.04 -4.07 10.85
C SER A 95 6.23 -3.03 9.75
N LEU A 96 6.81 -3.39 8.61
CA LEU A 96 6.95 -2.48 7.47
C LEU A 96 5.60 -2.23 6.78
N ARG A 97 4.79 -3.28 6.61
CA ARG A 97 3.44 -3.16 6.02
C ARG A 97 2.52 -2.29 6.86
N ASN A 98 2.69 -2.29 8.18
CA ASN A 98 2.00 -1.37 9.08
C ASN A 98 2.34 0.12 8.83
N TRP A 99 3.41 0.38 8.10
CA TRP A 99 3.85 1.70 7.68
C TRP A 99 3.72 1.91 6.16
N GLY A 100 2.92 1.07 5.47
CA GLY A 100 2.68 1.21 4.04
C GLY A 100 3.75 0.63 3.13
N HIS A 101 4.70 -0.13 3.67
CA HIS A 101 5.80 -0.71 2.89
C HIS A 101 5.74 -2.23 2.89
N GLU A 102 5.57 -2.82 1.71
CA GLU A 102 5.67 -4.26 1.47
C GLU A 102 7.04 -4.58 0.82
N PRO A 103 7.96 -5.26 1.55
CA PRO A 103 9.29 -5.58 1.03
C PRO A 103 9.27 -6.50 -0.19
N ALA A 104 8.24 -7.33 -0.34
CA ALA A 104 8.10 -8.23 -1.48
C ALA A 104 7.87 -7.49 -2.82
N LEU A 105 7.49 -6.22 -2.78
CA LEU A 105 7.33 -5.38 -3.97
C LEU A 105 8.63 -4.69 -4.43
N ASP A 106 9.72 -4.77 -3.66
CA ASP A 106 11.01 -4.18 -4.04
C ASP A 106 11.76 -5.01 -5.11
N GLU A 107 11.31 -6.24 -5.39
CA GLU A 107 11.88 -7.08 -6.46
C GLU A 107 11.50 -6.50 -7.85
N PRO A 108 12.45 -6.36 -8.79
CA PRO A 108 12.19 -5.83 -10.12
C PRO A 108 11.34 -6.84 -10.93
N GLY A 109 10.01 -6.73 -10.82
CA GLY A 109 9.09 -7.62 -11.53
C GLY A 109 7.63 -7.61 -11.06
N ALA A 110 7.27 -6.92 -9.97
CA ALA A 110 5.87 -6.74 -9.61
C ALA A 110 5.17 -5.80 -10.61
N PRO A 111 4.06 -6.21 -11.26
CA PRO A 111 3.33 -5.33 -12.16
C PRO A 111 2.77 -4.17 -11.34
N ALA A 112 3.10 -2.93 -11.74
CA ALA A 112 2.35 -1.75 -11.34
C ALA A 112 0.87 -2.05 -11.60
N VAL A 113 0.08 -2.10 -10.52
CA VAL A 113 -1.35 -2.39 -10.63
C VAL A 113 -1.99 -1.30 -11.50
N ASP A 114 -2.51 -1.74 -12.64
CA ASP A 114 -3.22 -0.93 -13.62
C ASP A 114 -4.48 -0.33 -12.99
N ASP A 115 -4.58 1.00 -13.07
CA ASP A 115 -5.71 1.83 -12.63
C ASP A 115 -6.92 1.59 -13.56
N GLY A 116 -7.55 0.42 -13.42
CA GLY A 116 -8.67 -0.02 -14.24
C GLY A 116 -10.02 0.30 -13.61
N ALA A 117 -10.56 1.48 -13.90
CA ALA A 117 -11.99 1.78 -13.74
C ALA A 117 -12.84 0.79 -14.57
N GLY A 118 -13.76 0.06 -13.91
CA GLY A 118 -14.80 -0.76 -14.55
C GLY A 118 -15.87 -1.15 -13.53
N ALA A 119 -16.98 -0.43 -13.42
CA ALA A 119 -18.19 -0.54 -14.24
C ALA A 119 -18.87 -1.93 -14.16
N GLY A 120 -19.99 -1.96 -13.42
CA GLY A 120 -21.18 -2.75 -13.76
C GLY A 120 -21.20 -4.24 -13.44
N SER A 121 -21.64 -4.60 -12.23
CA SER A 121 -22.13 -5.96 -11.97
C SER A 121 -23.56 -6.11 -12.51
N GLY A 122 -23.67 -6.34 -13.82
CA GLY A 122 -24.89 -6.81 -14.48
C GLY A 122 -24.86 -8.33 -14.62
N SER A 123 -25.49 -9.05 -13.71
CA SER A 123 -25.64 -10.51 -13.80
C SER A 123 -27.05 -10.85 -14.27
N GLN A 124 -27.21 -11.00 -15.59
CA GLN A 124 -28.39 -11.65 -16.17
C GLN A 124 -28.03 -12.38 -17.45
N GLN A 125 -27.87 -13.71 -17.38
CA GLN A 125 -28.14 -14.68 -18.46
C GLN A 125 -28.53 -16.00 -17.76
N ARG A 126 -29.82 -16.34 -17.71
CA ARG A 126 -30.64 -17.09 -18.68
C ARG A 126 -30.28 -18.58 -18.79
N GLU A 127 -31.32 -19.38 -18.52
CA GLU A 127 -31.46 -20.83 -18.63
C GLU A 127 -31.27 -21.36 -20.05
N PRO A 128 -31.28 -22.70 -20.24
CA PRO A 128 -32.53 -23.30 -20.75
C PRO A 128 -32.90 -24.70 -20.21
N ALA A 129 -34.20 -24.83 -19.91
CA ALA A 129 -35.19 -25.87 -20.29
C ALA A 129 -34.84 -27.36 -20.48
N ALA A 130 -35.61 -28.16 -19.72
CA ALA A 130 -36.46 -29.31 -20.12
C ALA A 130 -35.86 -30.72 -20.35
N GLY A 131 -36.55 -31.73 -19.79
CA GLY A 131 -36.52 -33.12 -20.27
C GLY A 131 -36.85 -34.22 -19.25
N GLU A 132 -38.15 -34.45 -19.02
CA GLU A 132 -38.90 -35.71 -18.79
C GLU A 132 -38.24 -37.01 -18.22
N GLY A 133 -39.01 -37.71 -17.35
CA GLY A 133 -39.17 -39.18 -17.47
C GLY A 133 -39.14 -40.05 -16.20
N GLY A 134 -40.33 -40.42 -15.70
CA GLY A 134 -40.76 -41.80 -15.40
C GLY A 134 -40.11 -42.64 -14.27
N GLY A 135 -40.96 -43.14 -13.37
CA GLY A 135 -40.65 -44.22 -12.42
C GLY A 135 -41.67 -44.32 -11.29
#